data_AF-A0A380G827-F1
#
_entry.id   AF-A0A380G827-F1
#
_cell.length_a   1.000
_cell.length_b   1.000
_cell.length_c   1.000
_cell.angle_alpha   90.00
_cell.angle_beta   90.00
_cell.angle_gamma   90.00
#
_symmetry.space_group_name_H-M   'P 1'
#
loop_
_entity.id
_entity.type
_entity.pdbx_description
1 polymer ?
#
loop_
_entity_poly.entity_id
_entity_poly.type
_entity_poly.pdbx_seq_one_letter_code
_entity_poly.pdbx_strand_id
1 'polypeptide(L)'
;MFRDMAYYIFGTELDTFVQYFIFELIMLVVIGLIVGILTKKVWPVIIVIIGLNVIDVGILAQFNASQGEGTFFGQSILLLVAKFFPTFYEILVTVLLLRVSWMRKTFKLV
;
A
#
# COMPACT_ATOMS: atom_id res chain seq x y z
N MET A 1 0.98 -8.53 -6.35
CA MET A 1 2.32 -7.91 -6.24
C MET A 1 2.84 -8.01 -4.82
N PHE A 2 2.18 -7.40 -3.83
CA PHE A 2 2.67 -7.45 -2.45
C PHE A 2 2.56 -8.84 -1.82
N ARG A 3 1.54 -9.62 -2.19
CA ARG A 3 1.42 -11.04 -1.78
C ARG A 3 2.62 -11.85 -2.28
N ASP A 4 3.02 -11.63 -3.53
CA ASP A 4 4.13 -12.33 -4.15
C ASP A 4 5.45 -11.94 -3.47
N MET A 5 5.64 -10.65 -3.18
CA MET A 5 6.79 -10.17 -2.41
C MET A 5 6.87 -10.79 -1.02
N ALA A 6 5.75 -10.85 -0.30
CA ALA A 6 5.70 -11.49 1.01
C ALA A 6 6.08 -12.97 0.93
N TYR A 7 5.56 -13.69 -0.06
CA TYR A 7 5.91 -15.09 -0.31
C TYR A 7 7.42 -15.27 -0.55
N TYR A 8 8.05 -14.39 -1.34
CA TYR A 8 9.50 -14.46 -1.58
C TYR A 8 10.34 -14.17 -0.33
N ILE A 9 9.86 -13.32 0.59
CA ILE A 9 10.58 -12.97 1.81
C ILE A 9 10.40 -14.03 2.90
N PHE A 10 9.17 -14.50 3.10
CA PHE A 10 8.81 -15.37 4.22
C PHE A 10 8.71 -16.86 3.83
N GLY A 11 8.79 -17.18 2.53
CA GLY A 11 8.66 -18.54 2.01
C GLY A 11 7.26 -19.14 2.11
N THR A 12 6.27 -18.37 2.55
CA THR A 12 4.88 -18.80 2.78
C THR A 12 3.92 -17.66 2.50
N GLU A 13 2.67 -17.99 2.20
CA GLU A 13 1.61 -16.99 2.08
C GLU A 13 1.25 -16.46 3.48
N LEU A 14 1.18 -15.14 3.61
CA LEU A 14 0.68 -14.51 4.82
C LEU A 14 -0.84 -14.59 4.86
N ASP A 15 -1.37 -14.74 6.08
CA ASP A 15 -2.80 -14.53 6.31
C ASP A 15 -3.22 -13.15 5.78
N THR A 16 -4.45 -13.03 5.26
CA THR A 16 -4.93 -11.81 4.60
C THR A 16 -4.88 -10.59 5.53
N PHE A 17 -5.13 -10.77 6.82
CA PHE A 17 -5.01 -9.68 7.79
C PHE A 17 -3.56 -9.23 7.94
N VAL A 18 -2.64 -10.17 8.13
CA VAL A 18 -1.20 -9.87 8.27
C VAL A 18 -0.63 -9.25 6.99
N GLN A 19 -1.05 -9.78 5.84
CA GLN A 19 -0.67 -9.28 4.52
C GLN A 19 -1.03 -7.80 4.38
N TYR A 20 -2.30 -7.43 4.65
CA TYR A 20 -2.78 -6.07 4.40
C TYR A 20 -2.42 -5.10 5.53
N PHE A 21 -2.61 -5.48 6.79
CA PHE A 21 -2.46 -4.54 7.91
C PHE A 21 -1.06 -4.47 8.52
N ILE A 22 -0.17 -5.40 8.16
CA ILE A 22 1.20 -5.42 8.72
C ILE A 22 2.22 -5.31 7.59
N PHE A 23 2.26 -6.27 6.67
CA PHE A 23 3.30 -6.29 5.64
C PHE A 23 3.15 -5.14 4.64
N GLU A 24 2.00 -5.03 4.01
CA GLU A 24 1.70 -3.94 3.06
C GLU A 24 1.76 -2.58 3.74
N LEU A 25 1.24 -2.47 4.97
CA LEU A 25 1.34 -1.26 5.78
C LEU A 25 2.79 -0.80 5.93
N ILE A 26 3.69 -1.67 6.39
CA ILE A 26 5.10 -1.33 6.61
C ILE A 26 5.75 -0.93 5.29
N MET A 27 5.54 -1.72 4.23
CA MET A 27 6.14 -1.48 2.92
C MET A 27 5.71 -0.14 2.32
N LEU A 28 4.40 0.14 2.33
CA LEU A 28 3.84 1.37 1.76
C LEU A 28 4.16 2.60 2.61
N VAL A 29 4.26 2.45 3.94
CA VAL A 29 4.78 3.52 4.80
C VAL A 29 6.23 3.83 4.44
N VAL A 30 7.10 2.84 4.31
CA VAL A 30 8.51 3.07 3.94
C VAL A 30 8.63 3.75 2.57
N ILE A 31 7.92 3.25 1.56
CA ILE A 31 7.90 3.85 0.21
C ILE A 31 7.37 5.29 0.28
N GLY A 32 6.26 5.50 0.99
CA GLY A 32 5.65 6.81 1.15
C GLY A 32 6.55 7.81 1.87
N LEU A 33 7.32 7.37 2.88
CA LEU A 33 8.31 8.21 3.56
C LEU A 33 9.43 8.61 2.62
N ILE A 34 9.97 7.68 1.83
CA ILE A 34 11.00 7.96 0.83
C ILE A 34 10.48 9.01 -0.17
N VAL A 35 9.28 8.81 -0.71
CA VAL A 35 8.66 9.76 -1.65
C VAL A 35 8.45 11.13 -0.99
N GLY A 36 7.98 11.17 0.25
CA GLY A 36 7.77 12.42 0.99
C GLY A 36 9.06 13.18 1.25
N ILE A 37 10.15 12.47 1.59
CA ILE A 37 11.48 13.04 1.80
C ILE A 37 12.06 13.60 0.49
N LEU A 38 11.94 12.86 -0.62
CA LEU A 38 12.47 13.26 -1.92
C LEU A 38 11.69 14.43 -2.52
N THR A 39 10.36 14.38 -2.49
CA THR A 39 9.50 15.39 -3.11
C THR A 39 9.27 16.60 -2.22
N LYS A 40 9.52 16.47 -0.91
CA LYS A 40 9.24 17.47 0.14
C LYS A 40 7.79 17.93 0.19
N LYS A 41 6.88 17.14 -0.39
CA LYS A 41 5.44 17.43 -0.48
C LYS A 41 4.67 16.20 -0.02
N VAL A 42 3.51 16.43 0.60
CA VAL A 42 2.68 15.33 1.11
C VAL A 42 1.77 14.74 0.02
N TRP A 43 1.32 15.54 -0.95
CA TRP A 43 0.40 15.06 -2.00
C TRP A 43 0.97 13.92 -2.88
N PRO A 44 2.27 13.89 -3.25
CA PRO A 44 2.82 12.78 -4.05
C PRO A 44 2.80 11.47 -3.27
N VAL A 45 2.95 11.52 -1.95
CA VAL A 45 2.88 10.36 -1.06
C VAL A 45 1.51 9.70 -1.15
N ILE A 46 0.45 10.50 -1.05
CA ILE A 46 -0.93 10.02 -1.12
C ILE A 46 -1.17 9.35 -2.49
N ILE A 47 -0.75 9.99 -3.58
CA ILE A 47 -0.93 9.45 -4.92
C ILE A 47 -0.17 8.14 -5.11
N VAL A 48 1.07 8.05 -4.61
CA VAL A 48 1.86 6.82 -4.72
C VAL A 48 1.23 5.68 -3.93
N ILE A 49 0.81 5.91 -2.69
CA ILE A 49 0.18 4.86 -1.86
C ILE A 49 -1.12 4.37 -2.50
N ILE A 50 -2.00 5.28 -2.92
CA ILE A 50 -3.25 4.91 -3.60
C ILE A 50 -2.94 4.18 -4.92
N GLY A 51 -2.02 4.72 -5.73
CA GLY A 51 -1.66 4.16 -7.02
C GLY A 51 -1.13 2.72 -6.90
N LEU A 52 -0.23 2.47 -5.95
CA LEU A 52 0.33 1.14 -5.72
C LEU A 52 -0.74 0.13 -5.26
N ASN A 53 -1.66 0.55 -4.40
CA ASN A 53 -2.79 -0.30 -3.99
C ASN A 53 -3.73 -0.62 -5.16
N VAL A 54 -4.05 0.37 -6.00
CA VAL A 54 -4.91 0.15 -7.18
C VAL A 54 -4.24 -0.81 -8.17
N ILE A 55 -2.94 -0.65 -8.41
CA ILE A 55 -2.16 -1.57 -9.27
C ILE A 55 -2.19 -2.98 -8.68
N ASP A 56 -1.94 -3.14 -7.39
CA ASP A 56 -1.95 -4.46 -6.75
C ASP A 56 -3.33 -5.12 -6.80
N VAL A 57 -4.41 -4.36 -6.57
CA VAL A 57 -5.78 -4.85 -6.77
C VAL A 57 -6.00 -5.30 -8.21
N GLY A 58 -5.58 -4.51 -9.19
CA GLY A 58 -5.74 -4.87 -10.60
C GLY A 58 -5.02 -6.18 -10.95
N ILE A 59 -3.80 -6.38 -10.44
CA ILE A 59 -3.04 -7.62 -10.63
C ILE A 59 -3.76 -8.81 -9.97
N LEU A 60 -4.20 -8.66 -8.72
CA LEU A 60 -4.89 -9.72 -7.99
C LEU A 60 -6.26 -10.06 -8.60
N ALA A 61 -7.03 -9.06 -9.01
CA ALA A 61 -8.32 -9.25 -9.65
C ALA A 61 -8.18 -9.99 -11.00
N GLN A 62 -7.14 -9.66 -11.78
CA GLN A 62 -6.83 -10.35 -13.02
C GLN A 62 -6.42 -11.80 -12.76
N PHE A 63 -5.60 -12.04 -11.72
CA PHE A 63 -5.20 -13.38 -11.32
C PHE A 63 -6.42 -14.22 -10.91
N ASN A 64 -7.24 -13.73 -9.98
CA ASN A 64 -8.44 -14.43 -9.51
C ASN A 64 -9.42 -14.72 -10.66
N ALA A 65 -9.64 -13.75 -11.55
CA ALA A 65 -10.48 -13.94 -12.73
C ALA A 65 -9.92 -15.03 -13.68
N SER A 66 -8.59 -15.08 -13.86
CA SER A 66 -7.95 -16.12 -14.68
C SER A 66 -8.06 -17.52 -14.07
N GLN A 67 -8.22 -17.61 -12.75
CA GLN A 67 -8.43 -18.86 -12.00
C GLN A 67 -9.91 -19.27 -11.92
N GLY A 68 -10.82 -18.50 -12.56
CA GLY A 68 -12.25 -18.79 -12.57
C GLY A 68 -13.01 -18.29 -11.34
N GLU A 69 -12.41 -17.46 -10.48
CA GLU A 69 -13.03 -16.91 -9.27
C GLU A 69 -14.00 -15.75 -9.55
N GLY A 70 -14.71 -15.78 -10.67
CA GLY A 70 -15.66 -14.74 -11.08
C GLY A 70 -15.08 -13.71 -12.06
N THR A 71 -15.80 -12.60 -12.25
CA THR A 71 -15.42 -11.58 -13.24
C THR A 71 -14.35 -10.65 -12.70
N PHE A 72 -13.46 -10.19 -13.58
CA PHE A 72 -12.42 -9.20 -13.25
C PHE A 72 -12.99 -7.99 -12.52
N PHE A 73 -14.10 -7.44 -13.01
CA PHE A 73 -14.73 -6.28 -12.41
C PHE A 73 -15.30 -6.56 -11.01
N GLY A 74 -15.94 -7.71 -10.80
CA GLY A 74 -16.43 -8.11 -9.48
C GLY A 74 -15.30 -8.27 -8.46
N GLN A 75 -14.23 -8.95 -8.85
CA GLN A 75 -13.03 -9.12 -8.02
C GLN A 75 -12.35 -7.79 -7.70
N SER A 76 -12.27 -6.88 -8.68
CA SER A 76 -11.66 -5.56 -8.50
C SER A 76 -12.38 -4.73 -7.43
N ILE A 77 -13.72 -4.73 -7.44
CA ILE A 77 -14.52 -4.00 -6.44
C ILE A 77 -14.34 -4.61 -5.04
N LEU A 78 -14.42 -5.93 -4.93
CA LEU A 78 -14.27 -6.62 -3.64
C LEU A 78 -12.90 -6.33 -3.02
N LEU A 79 -11.83 -6.45 -3.81
CA LEU A 79 -10.48 -6.20 -3.35
C LEU A 79 -10.22 -4.72 -3.04
N LEU A 80 -10.79 -3.78 -3.81
CA LEU A 80 -10.73 -2.35 -3.50
C LEU A 80 -11.39 -2.04 -2.15
N VAL A 81 -12.54 -2.64 -1.86
CA VAL A 81 -13.22 -2.48 -0.57
C VAL A 81 -12.41 -3.10 0.55
N ALA A 82 -11.86 -4.31 0.35
CA ALA A 82 -11.01 -4.97 1.34
C ALA A 82 -9.74 -4.16 1.66
N LYS A 83 -9.16 -3.51 0.64
CA LYS A 83 -7.95 -2.69 0.78
C LYS A 83 -8.20 -1.24 1.18
N PHE A 84 -9.44 -0.77 1.21
CA PHE A 84 -9.77 0.61 1.56
C PHE A 84 -9.25 1.01 2.95
N PHE A 85 -9.53 0.18 3.96
CA PHE A 85 -9.09 0.43 5.33
C PHE A 85 -7.56 0.36 5.49
N PRO A 86 -6.86 -0.70 5.02
CA PRO A 86 -5.39 -0.73 5.00
C PRO A 86 -4.77 0.51 4.34
N THR A 87 -5.27 0.87 3.15
CA THR A 87 -4.79 2.04 2.39
C THR A 87 -4.94 3.34 3.19
N PHE A 88 -6.06 3.49 3.90
CA PHE A 88 -6.26 4.64 4.78
C PHE A 88 -5.20 4.71 5.90
N TYR A 89 -4.90 3.58 6.56
CA TYR A 89 -3.88 3.53 7.61
C TYR A 89 -2.47 3.80 7.08
N GLU A 90 -2.13 3.28 5.90
CA GLU A 90 -0.86 3.56 5.23
C GLU A 90 -0.67 5.06 5.00
N ILE A 91 -1.69 5.73 4.46
CA ILE A 91 -1.65 7.18 4.24
C ILE A 91 -1.54 7.90 5.58
N LEU A 92 -2.41 7.57 6.54
CA LEU A 92 -2.45 8.23 7.84
C LEU A 92 -1.11 8.14 8.56
N VAL A 93 -0.55 6.94 8.70
CA VAL A 93 0.73 6.71 9.39
C VAL A 93 1.85 7.44 8.67
N THR A 94 1.93 7.35 7.34
CA THR A 94 2.98 8.02 6.57
C THR A 94 2.92 9.54 6.73
N VAL A 95 1.73 10.12 6.63
CA VAL A 95 1.52 11.57 6.78
C VAL A 95 1.85 12.03 8.20
N LEU A 96 1.45 11.27 9.22
CA LEU A 96 1.78 11.58 10.61
C LEU A 96 3.29 11.58 10.83
N LEU A 97 4.00 10.55 10.35
CA LEU A 97 5.45 10.45 10.42
C LEU A 97 6.13 11.63 9.72
N LEU A 98 5.72 11.97 8.49
CA LEU A 98 6.26 13.14 7.76
C LEU A 98 6.01 14.48 8.48
N ARG A 99 4.98 14.56 9.34
CA ARG A 99 4.66 15.76 10.12
C ARG A 99 5.33 15.81 11.50
N VAL A 100 6.00 14.73 11.94
CA VAL A 100 6.76 14.74 13.19
C VAL A 100 7.82 15.85 13.13
N SER A 101 7.95 16.63 14.20
CA SER A 101 8.80 17.83 14.20
C SER A 101 10.25 17.53 13.86
N TRP A 102 10.77 16.37 14.29
CA TRP A 102 12.11 15.92 13.96
C TRP A 102 12.27 15.66 12.46
N MET A 103 11.38 14.89 11.84
CA MET A 103 11.43 14.62 10.39
C MET A 103 11.29 15.91 9.56
N ARG A 104 10.36 16.78 9.94
CA ARG A 104 10.15 18.06 9.23
C ARG A 104 11.40 18.94 9.27
N LYS A 105 12.07 19.02 10.42
CA LYS A 105 13.32 19.80 10.58
C LYS A 105 14.50 19.17 9.85
N THR A 106 14.68 17.86 9.97
CA THR A 106 15.81 17.12 9.37
C THR A 106 15.76 17.15 7.85
N PHE A 107 14.59 16.91 7.25
CA PHE A 107 14.43 16.81 5.80
C PHE A 107 13.94 18.09 5.13
N LYS A 108 13.74 19.17 5.90
CA LYS A 108 13.22 20.46 5.41
C LYS A 108 11.91 20.30 4.62
N LEU A 109 10.99 19.52 5.19
CA LEU A 109 9.67 19.25 4.59
C LEU A 109 8.80 20.51 4.69
N VAL A 110 8.09 20.83 3.60
CA VAL A 110 7.21 22.01 3.49
C VAL A 110 5.76 21.59 3.76
#